data_AF-A0A645GAC9-F1
#
_entry.id   AF-A0A645GAC9-F1
#
_cell.length_a   1.000
_cell.length_b   1.000
_cell.length_c   1.000
_cell.angle_alpha   90.00
_cell.angle_beta   90.00
_cell.angle_gamma   90.00
#
_symmetry.space_group_name_H-M   'P 1'
#
loop_
_entity.id
_entity.type
_entity.pdbx_description
1 polymer ?
#
loop_
_entity_poly.entity_id
_entity_poly.type
_entity_poly.pdbx_seq_one_letter_code
_entity_poly.pdbx_strand_id
1 'polypeptide(L)'
;MLMPLQSGSIMFATVQSVKKGAAGEPGELHGAFEVNRDMGSLYANTTGGIFGFLDDTSLTGGVEPVPVAGRGQVKIGPAVILSNIAGDSVEEYTIEITRVYPPQEDCNRDLMVKVTDPRLLETTGGIVQGMSGSPILQNGRLVGAVTHVLVNDPTAGYGILAEHMLSMAGLPKGASAA
;
A
#
# COMPACT_ATOMS: atom_id res chain seq x y z
N MET A 1 -19.17 -12.58 4.89
CA MET A 1 -19.41 -12.15 6.28
C MET A 1 -18.22 -11.31 6.71
N LEU A 2 -18.35 -9.98 6.74
CA LEU A 2 -17.38 -9.09 7.38
C LEU A 2 -17.61 -9.18 8.90
N MET A 3 -16.61 -9.62 9.66
CA MET A 3 -16.68 -9.54 11.12
C MET A 3 -16.66 -8.06 11.53
N PRO A 4 -17.62 -7.57 12.33
CA PRO A 4 -17.52 -6.23 12.91
C PRO A 4 -16.33 -6.22 13.86
N LEU A 5 -15.37 -5.32 13.62
CA LEU A 5 -14.13 -5.25 14.40
C LEU A 5 -14.45 -4.89 15.87
N GLN A 6 -14.18 -5.81 16.80
CA GLN A 6 -13.83 -5.44 18.19
C GLN A 6 -12.52 -4.66 18.12
N SER A 7 -12.50 -3.43 18.63
CA SER A 7 -11.32 -2.55 18.78
C SER A 7 -9.95 -3.21 18.58
N GLY A 8 -9.20 -2.77 17.57
CA GLY A 8 -7.81 -3.17 17.34
C GLY A 8 -6.83 -2.01 17.61
N SER A 9 -5.60 -2.34 18.00
CA SER A 9 -4.50 -1.40 18.20
C SER A 9 -3.52 -1.44 17.03
N ILE A 10 -2.80 -0.34 16.82
CA ILE A 10 -1.73 -0.23 15.81
C ILE A 10 -0.39 -0.56 16.49
N MET A 11 0.40 -1.44 15.88
CA MET A 11 1.64 -1.98 16.45
C MET A 11 2.83 -1.81 15.50
N PHE A 12 4.04 -1.63 16.04
CA PHE A 12 5.27 -1.64 15.25
C PHE A 12 5.62 -3.06 14.77
N ALA A 13 6.10 -3.15 13.53
CA ALA A 13 6.59 -4.38 12.94
C ALA A 13 7.86 -4.13 12.13
N THR A 14 8.84 -5.02 12.28
CA THR A 14 10.11 -5.01 11.53
C THR A 14 10.19 -6.22 10.61
N VAL A 15 10.61 -6.04 9.36
CA VAL A 15 10.77 -7.14 8.40
C VAL A 15 12.06 -7.90 8.69
N GLN A 16 11.96 -9.15 9.16
CA GLN A 16 13.11 -9.99 9.48
C GLN A 16 13.62 -10.78 8.28
N SER A 17 12.71 -11.28 7.45
CA SER A 17 13.08 -12.07 6.26
C SER A 17 12.01 -12.03 5.20
N VAL A 18 12.38 -12.39 3.97
CA VAL A 18 11.46 -12.50 2.83
C VAL A 18 11.50 -13.91 2.27
N LYS A 19 10.33 -14.53 2.16
CA LYS A 19 10.13 -15.72 1.33
C LYS A 19 9.82 -15.25 -0.09
N LYS A 20 10.72 -15.58 -1.02
CA LYS A 20 10.57 -15.23 -2.43
C LYS A 20 9.32 -15.88 -3.04
N GLY A 21 8.55 -15.09 -3.80
CA GLY A 21 7.39 -15.56 -4.54
C GLY A 21 7.76 -16.14 -5.91
N ALA A 22 6.96 -17.09 -6.37
CA ALA A 22 7.04 -17.71 -7.68
C ALA A 22 5.64 -17.81 -8.32
N ALA A 23 5.57 -18.03 -9.63
CA ALA A 23 4.28 -18.24 -10.28
C ALA A 23 3.55 -19.44 -9.66
N GLY A 24 2.34 -19.20 -9.15
CA GLY A 24 1.53 -20.20 -8.43
C GLY A 24 1.78 -20.25 -6.92
N GLU A 25 2.86 -19.67 -6.41
CA GLU A 25 3.21 -19.64 -4.98
C GLU A 25 3.55 -18.20 -4.53
N PRO A 26 2.61 -17.49 -3.89
CA PRO A 26 2.89 -16.14 -3.42
C PRO A 26 4.02 -16.15 -2.38
N GLY A 27 4.94 -15.19 -2.50
CA GLY A 27 5.96 -14.94 -1.48
C GLY A 27 5.37 -14.20 -0.28
N GLU A 28 6.15 -14.06 0.79
CA GLU A 28 5.69 -13.51 2.06
C GLU A 28 6.81 -12.73 2.77
N LEU A 29 6.48 -11.56 3.35
CA LEU A 29 7.33 -10.85 4.30
C LEU A 29 7.08 -11.38 5.70
N HIS A 30 8.13 -11.90 6.36
CA HIS A 30 8.07 -12.30 7.76
C HIS A 30 8.59 -11.18 8.65
N GLY A 31 7.72 -10.70 9.54
CA GLY A 31 8.08 -9.67 10.51
C GLY A 31 8.01 -10.14 11.96
N ALA A 32 8.66 -9.39 12.84
CA ALA A 32 8.43 -9.48 14.28
C ALA A 32 7.69 -8.23 14.76
N PHE A 33 6.78 -8.44 15.72
CA PHE A 33 5.91 -7.39 16.24
C PHE A 33 6.37 -6.93 17.62
N GLU A 34 6.35 -5.62 17.84
CA GLU A 34 6.56 -5.04 19.17
C GLU A 34 5.23 -4.83 19.88
N VAL A 35 4.95 -5.65 20.90
CA VAL A 35 3.65 -5.67 21.61
C VAL A 35 3.49 -4.54 22.64
N ASN A 36 4.57 -3.83 22.96
CA ASN A 36 4.60 -2.86 24.06
C ASN A 36 4.33 -1.40 23.64
N ARG A 37 4.01 -1.14 22.37
CA ARG A 37 3.78 0.22 21.89
C ARG A 37 2.48 0.29 21.10
N ASP A 38 1.44 0.82 21.77
CA ASP A 38 0.17 1.17 21.14
C ASP A 38 0.32 2.54 20.48
N MET A 39 -0.04 2.64 19.20
CA MET A 39 0.20 3.82 18.38
C MET A 39 -1.10 4.55 18.01
N GLY A 40 -2.24 4.01 18.41
CA GLY A 40 -3.53 4.64 18.19
C GLY A 40 -4.65 3.63 17.98
N SER A 41 -5.81 4.15 17.56
CA SER A 41 -7.07 3.41 17.52
C SER A 41 -7.60 3.22 16.11
N LEU A 42 -8.19 2.06 15.85
CA LEU A 42 -8.89 1.76 14.60
C LEU A 42 -10.39 2.03 14.75
N TYR A 43 -11.00 2.72 13.77
CA TYR A 43 -12.44 3.00 13.77
C TYR A 43 -13.20 2.34 12.62
N ALA A 44 -12.53 1.93 11.54
CA ALA A 44 -13.18 1.24 10.43
C ALA A 44 -12.26 0.20 9.77
N ASN A 45 -12.87 -0.93 9.39
CA ASN A 45 -12.27 -1.95 8.54
C ASN A 45 -13.19 -2.17 7.34
N THR A 46 -12.80 -1.65 6.19
CA THR A 46 -13.61 -1.61 4.97
C THR A 46 -12.97 -2.48 3.90
N THR A 47 -13.66 -2.64 2.77
CA THR A 47 -13.06 -3.24 1.58
C THR A 47 -11.83 -2.45 1.12
N GLY A 48 -11.88 -1.12 1.12
CA GLY A 48 -10.76 -0.28 0.66
C GLY A 48 -9.65 -0.02 1.68
N GLY A 49 -9.69 -0.64 2.86
CA GLY A 49 -8.62 -0.56 3.85
C GLY A 49 -9.10 -0.40 5.29
N ILE A 50 -8.09 -0.30 6.17
CA ILE A 50 -8.24 -0.08 7.61
C ILE A 50 -8.02 1.40 7.90
N PHE A 51 -8.91 2.01 8.67
CA PHE A 51 -8.85 3.42 9.04
C PHE A 51 -8.85 3.60 10.55
N GLY A 52 -8.06 4.58 10.99
CA GLY A 52 -7.82 4.84 12.40
C GLY A 52 -7.24 6.23 12.63
N PHE A 53 -6.92 6.50 13.90
CA PHE A 53 -6.18 7.68 14.33
C PHE A 53 -4.82 7.22 14.87
N LEU A 54 -3.76 7.89 14.43
CA LEU A 54 -2.43 7.74 15.00
C LEU A 54 -2.23 8.81 16.05
N ASP A 55 -1.96 8.40 17.29
CA ASP A 55 -1.65 9.31 18.40
C ASP A 55 -0.14 9.59 18.49
N ASP A 56 0.67 8.71 17.90
CA ASP A 56 2.13 8.81 17.92
C ASP A 56 2.66 9.71 16.79
N THR A 57 2.96 10.96 17.13
CA THR A 57 3.54 11.94 16.20
C THR A 57 5.00 11.66 15.83
N SER A 58 5.67 10.66 16.44
CA SER A 58 7.05 10.30 16.03
C SER A 58 7.09 9.70 14.62
N LEU A 59 5.98 9.16 14.12
CA LEU A 59 5.87 8.64 12.75
C LEU A 59 5.82 9.72 11.68
N THR A 60 5.33 10.92 12.01
CA THR A 60 5.19 12.04 11.06
C THR A 60 6.37 13.00 11.12
N GLY A 61 7.28 12.83 12.08
CA GLY A 61 8.47 13.64 12.24
C GLY A 61 9.41 13.53 11.04
N GLY A 62 9.57 14.63 10.30
CA GLY A 62 10.52 14.71 9.17
C GLY A 62 10.00 14.15 7.84
N VAL A 63 8.71 13.83 7.74
CA VAL A 63 8.09 13.38 6.49
C VAL A 63 7.36 14.55 5.84
N GLU A 64 7.64 14.84 4.57
CA GLU A 64 6.90 15.85 3.82
C GLU A 64 5.58 15.29 3.30
N PRO A 65 4.44 15.98 3.51
CA PRO A 65 3.18 15.55 2.97
C PRO A 65 3.20 15.62 1.43
N VAL A 66 2.73 14.57 0.79
CA VAL A 66 2.57 14.52 -0.67
C VAL A 66 1.10 14.73 -1.06
N PRO A 67 0.81 15.50 -2.12
CA PRO A 67 -0.56 15.68 -2.58
C PRO A 67 -1.11 14.37 -3.15
N VAL A 68 -2.40 14.12 -2.90
CA VAL A 68 -3.10 12.97 -3.49
C VAL A 68 -3.47 13.27 -4.94
N ALA A 69 -3.21 12.32 -5.83
CA ALA A 69 -3.64 12.39 -7.23
C ALA A 69 -5.11 12.00 -7.36
N GLY A 70 -5.90 12.83 -8.04
CA GLY A 70 -7.21 12.40 -8.52
C GLY A 70 -7.07 11.43 -9.69
N ARG A 71 -8.08 10.59 -9.96
CA ARG A 71 -8.05 9.57 -11.03
C ARG A 71 -7.61 10.11 -12.39
N GLY A 72 -8.07 11.31 -12.77
CA GLY A 72 -7.71 11.92 -14.05
C GLY A 72 -6.22 12.30 -14.19
N GLN A 73 -5.52 12.44 -13.05
CA GLN A 73 -4.09 12.75 -12.98
C GLN A 73 -3.21 11.50 -13.05
N VAL A 74 -3.77 10.32 -12.78
CA VAL A 74 -3.07 9.05 -12.88
C VAL A 74 -2.91 8.65 -14.34
N LYS A 75 -1.70 8.27 -14.73
CA LYS A 75 -1.37 7.86 -16.11
C LYS A 75 -0.83 6.44 -16.14
N ILE A 76 -1.14 5.74 -17.22
CA ILE A 76 -0.43 4.49 -17.58
C ILE A 76 1.02 4.86 -17.86
N GLY A 77 1.97 4.09 -17.33
CA GLY A 77 3.40 4.33 -17.46
C GLY A 77 4.16 4.28 -16.13
N PRO A 78 5.38 4.83 -16.09
CA PRO A 78 6.27 4.72 -14.95
C PRO A 78 5.68 5.30 -13.66
N ALA A 79 5.93 4.63 -12.55
CA ALA A 79 5.62 5.04 -11.19
C ALA A 79 6.62 4.41 -10.22
N VAL A 80 6.51 4.71 -8.93
CA VAL A 80 7.32 4.08 -7.89
C VAL A 80 6.43 3.56 -6.76
N ILE A 81 6.87 2.49 -6.12
CA ILE A 81 6.30 2.05 -4.84
C ILE A 81 7.31 2.28 -3.72
N LEU A 82 6.79 2.63 -2.55
CA LEU A 82 7.56 2.67 -1.32
C LEU A 82 7.28 1.39 -0.53
N SER A 83 8.33 0.65 -0.20
CA SER A 83 8.20 -0.58 0.57
C SER A 83 9.44 -0.83 1.40
N ASN A 84 9.25 -1.44 2.56
CA ASN A 84 10.32 -2.07 3.32
C ASN A 84 10.35 -3.58 2.99
N ILE A 85 11.45 -4.04 2.40
CA ILE A 85 11.64 -5.48 2.11
C ILE A 85 12.72 -6.11 2.98
N ALA A 86 13.44 -5.31 3.77
CA ALA A 86 14.43 -5.77 4.74
C ALA A 86 14.55 -4.75 5.88
N GLY A 87 14.36 -5.21 7.12
CA GLY A 87 14.38 -4.35 8.31
C GLY A 87 13.25 -3.32 8.32
N ASP A 88 13.60 -2.10 8.70
CA ASP A 88 12.67 -0.96 8.82
C ASP A 88 12.91 0.13 7.76
N SER A 89 13.86 -0.08 6.85
CA SER A 89 14.22 0.90 5.82
C SER A 89 13.17 0.90 4.72
N VAL A 90 12.52 2.05 4.52
CA VAL A 90 11.64 2.28 3.37
C VAL A 90 12.49 2.64 2.17
N GLU A 91 12.33 1.89 1.08
CA GLU A 91 13.02 2.12 -0.18
C GLU A 91 12.02 2.36 -1.31
N GLU A 92 12.47 3.09 -2.33
CA GLU A 92 11.74 3.29 -3.58
C GLU A 92 12.10 2.21 -4.60
N TYR A 93 11.06 1.60 -5.18
CA TYR A 93 11.19 0.63 -6.26
C TYR A 93 10.39 1.05 -7.47
N THR A 94 11.00 0.95 -8.65
CA THR A 94 10.33 1.28 -9.91
C THR A 94 9.25 0.27 -10.28
N ILE A 95 8.10 0.78 -10.69
CA ILE A 95 6.97 0.02 -11.21
C ILE A 95 6.40 0.70 -12.46
N GLU A 96 5.51 0.00 -13.14
CA GLU A 96 4.72 0.53 -14.23
C GLU A 96 3.22 0.34 -13.94
N ILE A 97 2.45 1.42 -14.01
CA ILE A 97 0.98 1.35 -14.03
C ILE A 97 0.59 0.91 -15.43
N THR A 98 0.17 -0.34 -15.57
CA THR A 98 -0.19 -0.94 -16.86
C THR A 98 -1.65 -0.71 -17.22
N ARG A 99 -2.51 -0.44 -16.22
CA ARG A 99 -3.92 -0.16 -16.44
C ARG A 99 -4.52 0.68 -15.33
N VAL A 100 -5.39 1.61 -15.72
CA VAL A 100 -6.32 2.30 -14.82
C VAL A 100 -7.72 1.83 -15.20
N TYR A 101 -8.40 1.15 -14.28
CA TYR A 101 -9.77 0.66 -14.50
C TYR A 101 -10.78 1.82 -14.43
N PRO A 102 -11.95 1.71 -15.05
CA PRO A 102 -13.03 2.69 -14.83
C PRO A 102 -13.54 2.61 -13.38
N PRO A 103 -14.21 3.65 -12.86
CA PRO A 103 -14.83 3.61 -11.54
C PRO A 103 -15.80 2.43 -11.45
N GLN A 104 -15.61 1.58 -10.45
CA GLN A 104 -16.52 0.49 -10.11
C GLN A 104 -16.76 0.54 -8.60
N GLU A 105 -18.01 0.41 -8.19
CA GLU A 105 -18.36 0.30 -6.78
C GLU A 105 -17.75 -1.00 -6.20
N ASP A 106 -17.19 -0.91 -5.00
CA ASP A 106 -16.69 -2.03 -4.18
C ASP A 106 -15.52 -2.88 -4.72
N CYS A 107 -14.76 -2.38 -5.70
CA CYS A 107 -13.56 -3.07 -6.19
C CYS A 107 -12.26 -2.42 -5.71
N ASN A 108 -11.42 -3.20 -5.00
CA ASN A 108 -10.04 -2.86 -4.65
C ASN A 108 -9.06 -2.95 -5.84
N ARG A 109 -9.59 -2.69 -7.05
CA ARG A 109 -8.95 -2.93 -8.34
C ARG A 109 -9.11 -1.69 -9.21
N ASP A 110 -8.56 -0.58 -8.74
CA ASP A 110 -8.51 0.64 -9.53
C ASP A 110 -7.34 0.65 -10.51
N LEU A 111 -6.25 -0.03 -10.14
CA LEU A 111 -4.99 -0.03 -10.88
C LEU A 111 -4.50 -1.47 -11.10
N MET A 112 -3.86 -1.68 -12.24
CA MET A 112 -2.93 -2.79 -12.45
C MET A 112 -1.51 -2.23 -12.47
N VAL A 113 -0.64 -2.78 -11.65
CA VAL A 113 0.77 -2.40 -11.57
C VAL A 113 1.66 -3.59 -11.91
N LYS A 114 2.83 -3.31 -12.46
CA LYS A 114 3.87 -4.30 -12.72
C LYS A 114 5.21 -3.81 -12.16
N VAL A 115 5.89 -4.65 -11.40
CA VAL A 115 7.22 -4.36 -10.88
C VAL A 115 8.23 -4.41 -12.02
N THR A 116 9.02 -3.36 -12.13
CA THR A 116 10.11 -3.25 -13.11
C THR A 116 11.48 -3.14 -12.45
N ASP A 117 11.54 -2.90 -11.13
CA ASP A 117 12.79 -2.77 -10.39
C ASP A 117 13.52 -4.12 -10.27
N PRO A 118 14.76 -4.23 -10.79
CA PRO A 118 15.50 -5.48 -10.74
C PRO A 118 15.83 -5.91 -9.31
N ARG A 119 16.09 -4.96 -8.39
CA ARG A 119 16.45 -5.29 -7.00
C ARG A 119 15.27 -5.96 -6.30
N LEU A 120 14.08 -5.40 -6.46
CA LEU A 120 12.87 -5.97 -5.88
C LEU A 120 12.57 -7.35 -6.48
N LEU A 121 12.66 -7.50 -7.80
CA LEU A 121 12.44 -8.78 -8.49
C LEU A 121 13.45 -9.86 -8.06
N GLU A 122 14.71 -9.49 -7.88
CA GLU A 122 15.75 -10.41 -7.43
C GLU A 122 15.50 -10.89 -6.00
N THR A 123 15.18 -9.97 -5.08
CA THR A 123 14.97 -10.28 -3.65
C THR A 123 13.64 -11.00 -3.39
N THR A 124 12.53 -10.51 -3.93
CA THR A 124 11.18 -10.95 -3.54
C THR A 124 10.47 -11.74 -4.63
N GLY A 125 10.92 -11.65 -5.89
CA GLY A 125 10.21 -12.20 -7.04
C GLY A 125 9.08 -11.29 -7.56
N GLY A 126 8.89 -10.11 -6.97
CA GLY A 126 7.84 -9.16 -7.32
C GLY A 126 7.06 -8.67 -6.11
N ILE A 127 5.74 -8.58 -6.24
CA ILE A 127 4.84 -8.23 -5.14
C ILE A 127 4.61 -9.49 -4.30
N VAL A 128 4.82 -9.39 -2.99
CA VAL A 128 4.64 -10.50 -2.05
C VAL A 128 3.61 -10.13 -0.99
N GLN A 129 3.07 -11.14 -0.29
CA GLN A 129 2.21 -10.88 0.86
C GLN A 129 2.97 -10.09 1.92
N GLY A 130 2.31 -9.11 2.52
CA GLY A 130 2.94 -8.12 3.41
C GLY A 130 3.26 -6.79 2.73
N MET A 131 3.33 -6.74 1.39
CA MET A 131 3.43 -5.47 0.64
C MET A 131 2.06 -4.79 0.42
N SER A 132 0.98 -5.37 0.94
CA SER A 132 -0.32 -4.70 0.90
C SER A 132 -0.26 -3.41 1.71
N GLY A 133 -0.68 -2.30 1.12
CA GLY A 133 -0.54 -0.97 1.71
C GLY A 133 0.70 -0.19 1.24
N SER A 134 1.62 -0.80 0.48
CA SER A 134 2.77 -0.08 -0.09
C SER A 134 2.30 1.11 -0.93
N PRO A 135 2.69 2.37 -0.59
CA PRO A 135 2.27 3.56 -1.31
C PRO A 135 2.79 3.56 -2.75
N ILE A 136 1.94 3.98 -3.69
CA ILE A 136 2.28 4.19 -5.10
C ILE A 136 2.38 5.71 -5.35
N LEU A 137 3.56 6.18 -5.77
CA LEU A 137 3.76 7.56 -6.19
C LEU A 137 3.93 7.65 -7.71
N GLN A 138 3.35 8.69 -8.30
CA GLN A 138 3.59 9.08 -9.69
C GLN A 138 3.58 10.60 -9.79
N ASN A 139 4.56 11.17 -10.51
CA ASN A 139 4.66 12.61 -10.73
C ASN A 139 4.64 13.44 -9.42
N GLY A 140 5.27 12.93 -8.36
CA GLY A 140 5.32 13.58 -7.03
C GLY A 140 3.99 13.57 -6.27
N ARG A 141 3.04 12.71 -6.65
CA ARG A 141 1.73 12.60 -6.00
C ARG A 141 1.46 11.18 -5.51
N LEU A 142 0.72 11.07 -4.41
CA LEU A 142 0.19 9.79 -3.94
C LEU A 142 -0.97 9.35 -4.84
N VAL A 143 -0.72 8.32 -5.63
CA VAL A 143 -1.70 7.75 -6.56
C VAL A 143 -2.59 6.74 -5.84
N GLY A 144 -2.02 5.92 -4.97
CA GLY A 144 -2.72 4.80 -4.38
C GLY A 144 -1.84 3.93 -3.52
N ALA A 145 -2.31 2.72 -3.26
CA ALA A 145 -1.55 1.69 -2.56
C ALA A 145 -1.73 0.34 -3.24
N VAL A 146 -0.72 -0.52 -3.14
CA VAL A 146 -0.78 -1.93 -3.56
C VAL A 146 -1.77 -2.67 -2.67
N THR A 147 -2.64 -3.50 -3.25
CA THR A 147 -3.61 -4.29 -2.47
C THR A 147 -3.24 -5.76 -2.46
N HIS A 148 -3.17 -6.41 -3.63
CA HIS A 148 -2.94 -7.85 -3.74
C HIS A 148 -2.10 -8.19 -4.97
N VAL A 149 -1.25 -9.22 -4.85
CA VAL A 149 -0.46 -9.80 -5.94
C VAL A 149 -1.31 -10.70 -6.85
N LEU A 150 -0.97 -10.79 -8.13
CA LEU A 150 -1.50 -11.82 -9.02
C LEU A 150 -0.77 -13.16 -8.76
N VAL A 151 -1.49 -14.17 -8.28
CA VAL A 151 -0.90 -15.49 -7.96
C VAL A 151 -0.14 -16.11 -9.14
N ASN A 152 -0.62 -15.89 -10.37
CA ASN A 152 0.00 -16.46 -11.57
C ASN A 152 1.18 -15.63 -12.10
N ASP A 153 1.33 -14.37 -11.66
CA ASP A 153 2.42 -13.49 -12.05
C ASP A 153 2.78 -12.60 -10.85
N PRO A 154 3.77 -13.01 -10.03
CA PRO A 154 4.16 -12.25 -8.85
C PRO A 154 4.72 -10.86 -9.22
N THR A 155 5.11 -10.63 -10.46
CA THR A 155 5.57 -9.30 -10.90
C THR A 155 4.43 -8.31 -11.06
N ALA A 156 3.18 -8.77 -11.09
CA ALA A 156 2.00 -7.94 -11.27
C ALA A 156 1.10 -7.95 -10.03
N GLY A 157 0.39 -6.84 -9.83
CA GLY A 157 -0.54 -6.70 -8.70
C GLY A 157 -1.63 -5.67 -8.98
N TYR A 158 -2.60 -5.65 -8.08
CA TYR A 158 -3.65 -4.66 -8.07
C TYR A 158 -3.34 -3.53 -7.08
N GLY A 159 -3.87 -2.36 -7.37
CA GLY A 159 -3.85 -1.22 -6.46
C GLY A 159 -5.22 -0.56 -6.34
N ILE A 160 -5.41 0.13 -5.22
CA ILE A 160 -6.55 1.01 -4.95
C ILE A 160 -6.09 2.47 -5.05
N LEU A 161 -6.94 3.35 -5.57
CA LEU A 161 -6.60 4.78 -5.64
C LEU A 161 -6.67 5.44 -4.26
N ALA A 162 -5.75 6.35 -4.00
CA ALA A 162 -5.73 7.11 -2.75
C ALA A 162 -6.96 8.01 -2.61
N GLU A 163 -7.47 8.58 -3.71
CA GLU A 163 -8.75 9.31 -3.70
C GLU A 163 -9.95 8.43 -3.28
N HIS A 164 -9.90 7.13 -3.58
CA HIS A 164 -10.94 6.18 -3.21
C HIS A 164 -10.85 5.85 -1.71
N MET A 165 -9.64 5.61 -1.22
CA MET A 165 -9.37 5.44 0.21
C MET A 165 -9.85 6.65 1.03
N LEU A 166 -9.55 7.88 0.58
CA LEU A 166 -10.02 9.11 1.24
C LEU A 166 -11.55 9.21 1.26
N SER A 167 -12.20 8.86 0.14
CA SER A 167 -13.66 8.85 0.06
C SER A 167 -14.27 7.85 1.06
N MET A 168 -13.65 6.68 1.25
CA MET A 168 -14.11 5.69 2.22
C MET A 168 -13.85 6.12 3.67
N ALA A 169 -12.79 6.88 3.93
CA ALA A 169 -12.50 7.50 5.23
C ALA A 169 -13.45 8.66 5.60
N GLY A 170 -14.38 9.03 4.71
CA GLY A 170 -15.26 10.18 4.90
C GLY A 170 -14.57 11.54 4.71
N LEU A 171 -13.39 11.57 4.07
CA LEU A 171 -12.66 12.80 3.79
C LEU A 171 -13.00 13.34 2.37
N PRO A 172 -13.15 14.67 2.20
CA PRO A 172 -13.54 15.25 0.92
C PRO A 172 -12.48 15.04 -0.16
N LYS A 173 -12.94 14.83 -1.41
CA LYS A 173 -12.07 14.74 -2.59
C LYS A 173 -11.33 16.07 -2.80
N GLY A 174 -9.99 16.04 -2.77
CA GLY A 174 -9.16 17.22 -3.04
C GLY A 174 -8.63 17.96 -1.81
N ALA A 175 -8.56 17.31 -0.65
CA ALA A 175 -7.83 17.84 0.50
C ALA A 175 -6.34 18.02 0.15
N SER A 176 -5.97 19.23 -0.28
CA SER A 176 -4.60 19.71 -0.15
C SER A 176 -4.31 19.76 1.35
N ALA A 177 -3.20 19.17 1.78
CA ALA A 177 -2.61 19.55 3.05
C ALA A 177 -2.43 21.08 3.01
N ALA A 178 -3.08 21.78 3.93
CA ALA A 178 -2.92 23.20 4.14
C ALA A 178 -1.70 23.45 5.03
#